data_AF-A0A951X4U6-F1
#
_entry.id   AF-A0A951X4U6-F1
#
_cell.length_a   1.000
_cell.length_b   1.000
_cell.length_c   1.000
_cell.angle_alpha   90.00
_cell.angle_beta   90.00
_cell.angle_gamma   90.00
#
_symmetry.space_group_name_H-M   'P 1'
#
loop_
_entity.id
_entity.type
_entity.pdbx_description
1 polymer ?
#
loop_
_entity_poly.entity_id
_entity_poly.type
_entity_poly.pdbx_seq_one_letter_code
_entity_poly.pdbx_strand_id
1 'polypeptide(L)'
;QTPVFLATEIQDGAVQFYLDIPRESPTVRGYASILVAGFEGASPAEVLSTPDDVYMLLGLHEVITPQRVRGLHALLVYMKKQVAKLQ
;
A
#
# COMPACT_ATOMS: atom_id res chain seq x y z
N GLN A 1 0.41 -15.49 -9.04
CA GLN A 1 -0.22 -14.20 -8.68
C GLN A 1 -0.67 -14.35 -7.23
N THR A 2 -0.24 -13.48 -6.31
CA THR A 2 -0.65 -13.57 -4.90
C THR A 2 -2.02 -12.92 -4.74
N PRO A 3 -3.04 -13.61 -4.19
CA PRO A 3 -4.31 -12.97 -3.89
C PRO A 3 -4.12 -11.97 -2.75
N VAL A 4 -4.64 -10.76 -2.93
CA VAL A 4 -4.63 -9.67 -1.93
C VAL A 4 -6.05 -9.17 -1.82
N PHE A 5 -6.64 -9.28 -0.64
CA PHE A 5 -7.95 -8.70 -0.34
C PHE A 5 -7.73 -7.45 0.50
N LEU A 6 -8.41 -6.36 0.13
CA LEU A 6 -8.27 -5.07 0.77
C LEU A 6 -9.67 -4.55 1.11
N ALA A 7 -9.91 -4.30 2.40
CA ALA A 7 -10.98 -3.44 2.87
C ALA A 7 -10.40 -2.09 3.27
N THR A 8 -11.18 -1.03 3.04
CA THR A 8 -10.77 0.35 3.32
C THR A 8 -11.93 1.08 3.95
N GLU A 9 -11.65 1.78 5.03
CA GLU A 9 -12.63 2.57 5.78
C GLU A 9 -12.09 3.97 6.04
N ILE A 10 -12.98 4.93 6.26
CA ILE A 10 -12.63 6.28 6.73
C ILE A 10 -13.28 6.46 8.10
N GLN A 11 -12.47 6.64 9.13
CA GLN A 11 -12.90 6.86 10.51
C GLN A 11 -12.19 8.09 11.06
N ASP A 12 -12.95 9.02 11.66
CA ASP A 12 -12.43 10.28 12.22
C ASP A 12 -11.53 11.08 11.25
N GLY A 13 -11.85 11.02 9.95
CA GLY A 13 -11.09 11.70 8.89
C GLY A 13 -9.82 11.00 8.43
N ALA A 14 -9.46 9.86 9.03
CA ALA A 14 -8.30 9.05 8.66
C ALA A 14 -8.70 7.77 7.92
N VAL A 15 -7.84 7.32 7.00
CA VAL A 15 -8.02 6.08 6.26
C VAL A 15 -7.51 4.90 7.08
N GLN A 16 -8.29 3.81 7.13
CA GLN A 16 -7.90 2.54 7.73
C GLN A 16 -7.87 1.45 6.66
N PHE A 17 -6.77 0.69 6.61
CA PHE A 17 -6.56 -0.39 5.64
C PHE A 17 -6.51 -1.74 6.34
N TYR A 18 -7.35 -2.67 5.89
CA TYR A 18 -7.35 -4.06 6.36
C TYR A 18 -6.98 -4.96 5.18
N LEU A 19 -5.86 -5.67 5.29
CA LEU A 19 -5.37 -6.55 4.24
C LEU A 19 -5.39 -8.02 4.68
N ASP A 20 -5.93 -8.88 3.82
CA ASP A 20 -5.76 -10.31 3.91
C ASP A 20 -4.86 -10.79 2.78
N ILE A 21 -3.72 -11.37 3.17
CA ILE A 21 -2.64 -11.81 2.29
C ILE A 21 -2.13 -13.15 2.81
N PRO A 22 -2.04 -14.20 1.95
CA PRO A 22 -1.60 -15.52 2.38
C PRO A 22 -0.23 -15.53 3.04
N ARG A 23 -0.06 -16.41 4.04
CA ARG A 23 1.16 -16.50 4.87
C ARG A 23 2.39 -16.90 4.05
N GLU A 24 2.20 -17.69 3.00
CA GLU A 24 3.24 -18.13 2.06
C GLU A 24 3.75 -17.02 1.13
N SER A 25 3.17 -15.82 1.18
CA SER A 25 3.60 -14.64 0.41
C SER A 25 4.31 -13.58 1.29
N PRO A 26 5.46 -13.90 1.93
CA PRO A 26 6.09 -13.03 2.92
C PRO A 26 6.49 -11.66 2.35
N THR A 27 6.95 -11.63 1.10
CA THR A 27 7.35 -10.38 0.43
C THR A 27 6.17 -9.43 0.23
N VAL A 28 5.02 -9.94 -0.22
CA VAL A 28 3.81 -9.13 -0.43
C VAL A 28 3.25 -8.62 0.89
N ARG A 29 3.29 -9.46 1.93
CA ARG A 29 2.95 -9.03 3.30
C ARG A 29 3.89 -7.94 3.82
N GLY A 30 5.18 -8.02 3.53
CA GLY A 30 6.15 -6.99 3.89
C GLY A 30 5.81 -5.64 3.26
N TYR A 31 5.49 -5.63 1.96
CA TYR A 31 5.07 -4.41 1.26
C TYR A 31 3.78 -3.83 1.81
N ALA A 32 2.77 -4.67 2.05
CA ALA A 32 1.54 -4.24 2.70
C ALA A 32 1.81 -3.59 4.07
N SER A 33 2.68 -4.20 4.87
CA SER A 33 3.03 -3.69 6.20
C SER A 33 3.71 -2.33 6.14
N ILE A 34 4.64 -2.13 5.18
CA ILE A 34 5.30 -0.84 4.96
C ILE A 34 4.28 0.24 4.57
N LEU A 35 3.39 -0.06 3.64
CA LEU A 35 2.39 0.90 3.17
C LEU A 35 1.37 1.23 4.26
N VAL A 36 0.86 0.23 5.00
CA VAL A 36 -0.07 0.46 6.11
C VAL A 36 0.56 1.34 7.18
N ALA A 37 1.78 1.00 7.62
CA ALA A 37 2.49 1.80 8.61
C ALA A 37 2.72 3.25 8.12
N GLY A 38 3.01 3.44 6.84
CA GLY A 38 3.18 4.77 6.24
C GLY A 38 1.90 5.60 6.15
N PHE A 39 0.72 4.98 6.26
CA PHE A 39 -0.58 5.65 6.16
C PHE A 39 -1.34 5.72 7.49
N GLU A 40 -0.73 5.33 8.61
CA GLU A 40 -1.35 5.46 9.92
C GLU A 40 -1.77 6.92 10.19
N GLY A 41 -3.07 7.15 10.38
CA GLY A 41 -3.64 8.48 10.63
C GLY A 41 -3.75 9.38 9.39
N ALA A 42 -3.35 8.92 8.21
CA ALA A 42 -3.41 9.71 6.99
C ALA A 42 -4.86 9.95 6.53
N SER A 43 -5.16 11.18 6.13
CA SER A 43 -6.41 11.53 5.47
C SER A 43 -6.48 10.96 4.05
N PRO A 44 -7.68 10.85 3.46
CA PRO A 44 -7.83 10.43 2.06
C PRO A 44 -6.99 11.26 1.07
N ALA A 45 -6.91 12.58 1.30
CA ALA A 45 -6.13 13.48 0.46
C ALA A 45 -4.63 13.19 0.54
N GLU A 46 -4.10 12.94 1.74
CA GLU A 46 -2.69 12.60 1.95
C GLU A 46 -2.33 11.28 1.26
N VAL A 47 -3.16 10.24 1.43
CA VAL A 47 -2.97 8.94 0.74
C VAL A 47 -2.97 9.13 -0.78
N LEU A 48 -3.93 9.88 -1.33
CA LEU A 48 -4.03 10.09 -2.78
C LEU A 48 -2.88 10.95 -3.33
N SER A 49 -2.35 11.87 -2.54
CA SER A 49 -1.20 12.71 -2.89
C SER A 49 0.14 11.99 -2.82
N THR A 50 0.19 10.80 -2.20
CA THR A 50 1.42 10.04 -2.03
C THR A 50 2.03 9.68 -3.40
N PRO A 51 3.32 9.96 -3.64
CA PRO A 51 3.99 9.64 -4.90
C PRO A 51 3.97 8.14 -5.20
N ASP A 52 3.72 7.78 -6.45
CA ASP A 52 3.69 6.39 -6.89
C ASP A 52 5.09 5.73 -6.82
N ASP A 53 6.15 6.54 -6.83
CA ASP A 53 7.55 6.13 -6.73
C ASP A 53 8.09 6.13 -5.29
N VAL A 54 7.24 5.97 -4.27
CA VAL A 54 7.63 5.91 -2.85
C VAL A 54 8.77 4.90 -2.57
N TYR A 55 8.89 3.84 -3.38
CA TYR A 55 9.96 2.86 -3.29
C TYR A 55 11.36 3.44 -3.60
N MET A 56 11.43 4.53 -4.37
CA MET A 56 12.66 5.29 -4.59
C MET A 56 13.04 6.04 -3.32
N LEU A 57 12.08 6.74 -2.71
CA LEU A 57 12.25 7.51 -1.49
C LEU A 57 12.67 6.63 -0.30
N LEU A 58 12.17 5.40 -0.25
CA LEU A 58 12.51 4.41 0.77
C LEU A 58 13.81 3.62 0.48
N GLY A 59 14.51 3.91 -0.62
CA GLY A 59 15.74 3.19 -1.02
C GLY A 59 15.52 1.72 -1.38
N LEU A 60 14.27 1.27 -1.52
CA LEU A 60 13.96 -0.14 -1.76
C LEU A 60 14.51 -0.65 -3.09
N HIS A 61 14.56 0.22 -4.10
CA HIS A 61 15.12 -0.11 -5.42
C HIS A 61 16.59 -0.58 -5.37
N GLU A 62 17.34 -0.25 -4.32
CA GLU A 62 18.73 -0.68 -4.14
C GLU A 62 18.84 -2.09 -3.55
N VAL A 63 17.83 -2.53 -2.81
CA VAL A 63 17.86 -3.78 -2.01
C VAL A 63 16.92 -4.86 -2.53
N ILE A 64 15.99 -4.55 -3.43
CA ILE A 64 15.08 -5.51 -4.06
C ILE A 64 15.03 -5.39 -5.58
N THR A 65 14.72 -6.51 -6.25
CA THR A 65 14.71 -6.58 -7.71
C THR A 65 13.62 -5.69 -8.34
N PRO A 66 13.77 -5.28 -9.61
CA PRO A 66 12.74 -4.47 -10.30
C PRO A 66 11.36 -5.12 -10.36
N GLN A 67 11.27 -6.46 -10.39
CA GLN A 67 10.01 -7.17 -10.33
C GLN A 67 9.32 -7.04 -8.96
N ARG A 68 10.12 -7.04 -7.90
CA ARG A 68 9.65 -6.89 -6.52
C ARG A 68 9.11 -5.47 -6.27
N VAL A 69 9.80 -4.46 -6.80
CA VAL A 69 9.34 -3.05 -6.78
C VAL A 69 7.98 -2.88 -7.47
N ARG A 70 7.79 -3.52 -8.63
CA ARG A 70 6.51 -3.48 -9.36
C ARG A 70 5.33 -4.00 -8.52
N GLY A 71 5.57 -4.98 -7.65
CA GLY A 71 4.56 -5.50 -6.73
C GLY A 71 4.13 -4.48 -5.68
N LEU A 72 5.10 -3.79 -5.06
CA LEU A 72 4.84 -2.71 -4.10
C LEU A 72 4.08 -1.55 -4.76
N HIS A 73 4.53 -1.11 -5.93
CA HIS A 73 3.86 -0.07 -6.71
C HIS A 73 2.41 -0.44 -7.06
N ALA A 74 2.17 -1.67 -7.54
CA ALA A 74 0.83 -2.13 -7.86
C ALA A 74 -0.10 -2.16 -6.63
N LEU A 75 0.43 -2.52 -5.46
CA LEU A 75 -0.33 -2.49 -4.21
C LEU A 75 -0.69 -1.07 -3.78
N LEU A 76 0.26 -0.12 -3.86
CA LEU A 76 0.00 1.29 -3.58
C LEU A 76 -1.10 1.85 -4.50
N VAL A 77 -1.00 1.60 -5.81
CA VAL A 77 -2.03 2.01 -6.78
C VAL A 77 -3.39 1.39 -6.45
N TYR A 78 -3.42 0.12 -6.03
CA TYR A 78 -4.66 -0.54 -5.63
C TYR A 78 -5.28 0.11 -4.39
N MET A 79 -4.47 0.44 -3.38
CA MET A 79 -4.92 1.14 -2.17
C MET A 79 -5.47 2.54 -2.49
N LYS A 80 -4.73 3.35 -3.28
CA LYS A 80 -5.19 4.67 -3.73
C LYS A 80 -6.52 4.59 -4.48
N LYS A 81 -6.70 3.58 -5.33
CA LYS A 81 -7.98 3.33 -6.03
C LYS A 81 -9.13 2.98 -5.09
N GLN A 82 -8.89 2.30 -3.97
CA GLN A 82 -9.96 2.05 -2.99
C GLN A 82 -10.34 3.34 -2.26
N VAL A 83 -9.36 4.13 -1.83
CA VAL A 83 -9.61 5.43 -1.20
C VAL A 83 -10.41 6.36 -2.11
N ALA A 84 -10.04 6.45 -3.40
CA ALA A 84 -10.74 7.29 -4.36
C ALA A 84 -12.21 6.89 -4.61
N LYS A 85 -12.61 5.64 -4.28
CA LYS A 85 -14.02 5.18 -4.40
C LYS A 85 -14.87 5.50 -3.17
N LEU A 86 -14.23 5.87 -2.06
CA LEU A 86 -14.90 6.17 -0.79
C LEU A 86 -15.11 7.67 -0.58
N GLN A 87 -14.60 8.51 -1.50
CA GLN A 87 -14.92 9.93 -1.58
C GLN A 87 -16.19 10.13 -2.43
#